data_AF-A4S308-F1
#
_entry.id   AF-A4S308-F1
#
_cell.length_a   1.000
_cell.length_b   1.000
_cell.length_c   1.000
_cell.angle_alpha   90.00
_cell.angle_beta   90.00
_cell.angle_gamma   90.00
#
_symmetry.space_group_name_H-M   'P 1'
#
loop_
_entity.id
_entity.type
_entity.pdbx_description
1 polymer ?
#
loop_
_entity_poly.entity_id
_entity_poly.type
_entity_poly.pdbx_seq_one_letter_code
_entity_poly.pdbx_strand_id
1 'polypeptide(L)'
;MDILNESRRVRAATHNILAYRVSRNDASKTFYQDHDDDGETAAGGRLLRLLVLADARDVVVVVSRWYGGIHLGPARFHVINACAKDALVALGEIHQ
;
A
#
# COMPACT_ATOMS: atom_id res chain seq x y z
N MET A 1 4.09 6.15 11.08
CA MET A 1 3.25 5.02 11.54
C MET A 1 2.47 5.33 12.83
N ASP A 2 2.89 6.32 13.64
CA ASP A 2 2.32 6.54 14.97
C ASP A 2 0.80 6.73 15.01
N ILE A 3 0.24 7.58 14.13
CA ILE A 3 -1.22 7.80 14.05
C ILE A 3 -1.98 6.51 13.69
N LEU A 4 -1.45 5.71 12.76
CA LEU A 4 -2.05 4.43 12.38
C LEU A 4 -2.03 3.44 13.54
N ASN A 5 -0.97 3.47 14.35
CA ASN A 5 -0.80 2.62 15.51
C ASN A 5 -1.70 3.00 16.69
N GLU A 6 -2.37 4.16 16.69
CA GLU A 6 -3.39 4.48 17.69
C GLU A 6 -4.61 3.54 17.56
N SER A 7 -4.95 3.14 16.33
CA SER A 7 -6.00 2.15 16.06
C SER A 7 -5.58 0.77 16.54
N ARG A 8 -6.31 0.25 17.54
CA ARG A 8 -6.08 -1.10 18.08
C ARG A 8 -6.14 -2.19 17.00
N ARG A 9 -7.00 -2.02 15.98
CA ARG A 9 -7.14 -3.00 14.89
C ARG A 9 -5.88 -3.04 14.03
N VAL A 10 -5.40 -1.88 13.59
CA VAL A 10 -4.21 -1.75 12.73
C VAL A 10 -2.95 -2.21 13.48
N ARG A 11 -2.81 -1.83 14.75
CA ARG A 11 -1.70 -2.27 15.61
C ARG A 11 -1.67 -3.78 15.85
N ALA A 12 -2.81 -4.46 15.76
CA ALA A 12 -2.91 -5.91 15.91
C ALA A 12 -2.72 -6.68 14.58
N ALA A 13 -2.50 -5.99 13.46
CA ALA A 13 -2.16 -6.62 12.20
C ALA A 13 -0.80 -7.32 12.29
N THR A 14 -0.65 -8.42 11.55
CA THR A 14 0.64 -9.11 11.43
C THR A 14 1.62 -8.29 10.59
N HIS A 15 1.10 -7.58 9.58
CA HIS A 15 1.87 -6.68 8.72
C HIS A 15 1.01 -5.46 8.36
N ASN A 16 1.59 -4.27 8.39
CA ASN A 16 1.02 -3.00 7.92
C ASN A 16 1.87 -2.48 6.76
N ILE A 17 1.63 -3.04 5.58
CA ILE A 17 2.43 -2.80 4.38
C ILE A 17 2.09 -1.42 3.83
N LEU A 18 3.09 -0.61 3.53
CA LEU A 18 2.93 0.79 3.13
C LEU A 18 3.59 1.06 1.77
N ALA A 19 2.95 1.91 0.96
CA ALA A 19 3.57 2.56 -0.18
C ALA A 19 3.00 3.96 -0.37
N TYR A 20 3.81 4.89 -0.84
CA TYR A 20 3.34 6.25 -1.14
C TYR A 20 3.96 6.81 -2.41
N ARG A 21 3.27 7.79 -2.99
CA ARG A 21 3.76 8.58 -4.13
C ARG A 21 3.19 9.99 -4.02
N VAL A 22 4.04 10.97 -3.71
CA VAL A 22 3.67 12.37 -3.48
C VAL A 22 4.44 13.27 -4.44
N SER A 23 3.73 14.14 -5.15
CA SER A 23 4.27 15.05 -6.15
C SER A 23 5.27 16.02 -5.51
N ARG A 24 6.37 16.31 -6.21
CA ARG A 24 7.27 17.39 -5.79
C ARG A 24 6.70 18.73 -6.26
N ASN A 25 6.78 19.75 -5.41
CA ASN A 25 6.39 21.13 -5.73
C ASN A 25 7.44 21.83 -6.60
N ASP A 26 7.96 21.15 -7.62
CA ASP A 26 8.89 21.71 -8.59
C ASP A 26 8.34 21.52 -10.01
N ALA A 27 8.95 22.20 -10.98
CA ALA A 27 8.52 22.11 -12.38
C ALA A 27 8.78 20.72 -13.00
N SER A 28 9.48 19.84 -12.29
CA SER A 28 9.73 18.47 -12.72
C SER A 28 8.55 17.59 -12.30
N LYS A 29 8.04 16.76 -13.22
CA LYS A 29 6.98 15.77 -12.91
C LYS A 29 7.55 14.60 -12.10
N THR A 30 8.23 14.88 -11.00
CA THR A 30 8.89 13.90 -10.14
C THR A 30 8.14 13.73 -8.83
N PHE A 31 8.41 12.62 -8.13
CA PHE A 31 7.68 12.21 -6.94
C PHE A 31 8.66 11.86 -5.81
N TYR A 32 8.30 12.18 -4.58
CA TYR A 32 8.77 11.43 -3.42
C TYR A 32 7.96 10.14 -3.34
N GLN A 33 8.64 9.01 -3.39
CA GLN A 33 7.98 7.71 -3.36
C GLN A 33 8.88 6.70 -2.67
N ASP A 34 8.28 5.87 -1.82
CA ASP A 34 8.94 4.77 -1.13
C ASP A 34 7.91 3.75 -0.66
N HIS A 35 8.38 2.66 -0.04
CA HIS A 35 7.56 1.59 0.50
C HIS A 35 8.17 0.95 1.74
N ASP A 36 7.32 0.28 2.52
CA ASP A 36 7.70 -0.56 3.64
C ASP A 36 6.91 -1.88 3.57
N ASP A 37 7.63 -2.99 3.66
CA ASP A 37 7.06 -4.34 3.64
C ASP A 37 6.46 -4.73 5.01
N ASP A 38 6.90 -4.11 6.11
CA ASP A 38 6.58 -4.50 7.49
C ASP A 38 6.69 -6.02 7.73
N GLY A 39 7.77 -6.64 7.22
CA GLY A 39 8.03 -8.09 7.33
C GLY A 39 7.29 -8.96 6.31
N GLU A 40 6.37 -8.42 5.51
CA GLU A 40 5.76 -9.10 4.36
C GLU A 40 6.63 -8.88 3.11
N THR A 41 7.72 -9.63 3.01
CA THR A 41 8.76 -9.40 2.00
C THR A 41 8.20 -9.26 0.57
N ALA A 42 8.63 -8.21 -0.12
CA ALA A 42 8.27 -7.78 -1.46
C ALA A 42 6.84 -7.25 -1.66
N ALA A 43 6.02 -7.11 -0.61
CA ALA A 43 4.66 -6.60 -0.77
C ALA A 43 4.61 -5.07 -0.96
N GLY A 44 5.38 -4.29 -0.21
CA GLY A 44 5.45 -2.84 -0.32
C GLY A 44 5.92 -2.40 -1.70
N GLY A 45 6.96 -3.05 -2.23
CA GLY A 45 7.46 -2.75 -3.57
C GLY A 45 6.43 -3.04 -4.67
N ARG A 46 5.57 -4.05 -4.48
CA ARG A 46 4.45 -4.34 -5.38
C ARG A 46 3.35 -3.29 -5.28
N LEU A 47 3.03 -2.82 -4.08
CA LEU A 47 2.09 -1.72 -3.89
C LEU A 47 2.61 -0.43 -4.55
N LEU A 48 3.88 -0.09 -4.36
CA LEU A 48 4.47 1.07 -5.04
C LEU A 48 4.41 0.92 -6.56
N ARG A 49 4.71 -0.27 -7.09
CA ARG A 49 4.56 -0.56 -8.53
C ARG A 49 3.12 -0.38 -9.01
N LEU A 50 2.12 -0.78 -8.21
CA LEU A 50 0.71 -0.54 -8.51
C LEU A 50 0.42 0.96 -8.62
N LEU A 51 0.87 1.78 -7.65
CA LEU A 51 0.67 3.23 -7.69
C LEU A 51 1.29 3.87 -8.93
N VAL A 52 2.48 3.43 -9.33
CA VAL A 52 3.16 3.91 -10.54
C VAL A 52 2.39 3.52 -11.80
N LEU A 53 1.97 2.26 -11.92
CA LEU A 53 1.27 1.76 -13.11
C LEU A 53 -0.14 2.34 -13.27
N ALA A 54 -0.81 2.61 -12.16
CA ALA A 54 -2.14 3.22 -12.15
C ALA A 54 -2.10 4.76 -12.20
N ASP A 55 -0.90 5.34 -12.27
CA ASP A 55 -0.64 6.78 -12.15
C ASP A 55 -1.36 7.45 -10.97
N ALA A 56 -1.42 6.75 -9.83
CA ALA A 56 -1.91 7.32 -8.58
C ALA A 56 -0.88 8.35 -8.07
N ARG A 57 -1.35 9.52 -7.64
CA ARG A 57 -0.50 10.65 -7.25
C ARG A 57 -1.03 11.26 -5.96
N ASP A 58 -0.11 11.75 -5.13
CA ASP A 58 -0.44 12.39 -3.86
C ASP A 58 -1.19 11.47 -2.89
N VAL A 59 -0.89 10.17 -2.97
CA VAL A 59 -1.53 9.12 -2.17
C VAL A 59 -0.53 8.36 -1.30
N VAL A 60 -1.02 7.92 -0.15
CA VAL A 60 -0.40 6.92 0.72
C VAL A 60 -1.39 5.76 0.83
N VAL A 61 -0.92 4.54 0.58
CA VAL A 61 -1.72 3.32 0.79
C VAL A 61 -1.08 2.49 1.89
N VAL A 62 -1.91 2.02 2.81
CA VAL A 62 -1.53 1.03 3.82
C VAL A 62 -2.48 -0.15 3.74
N VAL A 63 -1.92 -1.34 3.56
CA VAL A 63 -2.67 -2.61 3.58
C VAL A 63 -2.29 -3.38 4.84
N SER A 64 -3.23 -3.45 5.79
CA SER A 64 -3.10 -4.28 6.98
C SER A 64 -3.44 -5.74 6.67
N ARG A 65 -2.53 -6.66 6.97
CA ARG A 65 -2.70 -8.11 6.82
C ARG A 65 -2.66 -8.81 8.17
N TRP A 66 -3.59 -9.71 8.42
CA TRP A 66 -3.60 -10.62 9.57
C TRP A 66 -3.29 -12.05 9.12
N TYR A 67 -2.37 -12.72 9.81
CA TYR A 67 -2.11 -14.14 9.60
C TYR A 67 -3.24 -14.98 10.23
N GLY A 68 -4.00 -15.67 9.38
CA GLY A 68 -5.13 -16.51 9.80
C GLY A 68 -4.78 -17.97 10.10
N GLY A 69 -3.50 -18.32 10.25
CA GLY A 69 -3.07 -19.72 10.52
C GLY A 69 -2.73 -20.54 9.27
N ILE A 70 -2.96 -20.02 8.07
CA ILE A 70 -2.64 -20.70 6.79
C ILE A 70 -1.62 -19.88 6.00
N HIS A 71 -0.56 -20.54 5.55
CA HIS A 71 0.43 -19.92 4.67
C HIS A 71 -0.09 -19.86 3.23
N LEU A 72 -0.52 -18.67 2.81
CA LEU A 72 -1.10 -18.43 1.48
C LEU A 72 -0.07 -18.45 0.33
N GLY A 73 1.23 -18.51 0.63
CA GLY A 73 2.27 -18.48 -0.40
C GLY A 73 2.12 -17.24 -1.30
N PRO A 74 2.43 -17.35 -2.61
CA PRO A 74 2.34 -16.22 -3.54
C PRO A 74 0.94 -15.60 -3.69
N ALA A 75 -0.12 -16.35 -3.41
CA ALA A 75 -1.51 -15.89 -3.59
C ALA A 75 -1.83 -14.65 -2.73
N ARG A 76 -1.19 -14.50 -1.57
CA ARG A 76 -1.39 -13.32 -0.70
C ARG A 76 -1.07 -12.01 -1.40
N PHE A 77 -0.08 -11.99 -2.31
CA PHE A 77 0.30 -10.77 -3.02
C PHE A 77 -0.79 -10.31 -3.97
N HIS A 78 -1.56 -11.24 -4.55
CA HIS A 78 -2.72 -10.89 -5.36
C HIS A 78 -3.79 -10.20 -4.50
N VAL A 79 -4.10 -10.76 -3.33
CA VAL A 79 -5.08 -10.18 -2.39
C VAL A 79 -4.64 -8.81 -1.88
N ILE A 80 -3.37 -8.64 -1.52
CA ILE A 80 -2.80 -7.36 -1.05
C ILE A 80 -2.96 -6.28 -2.14
N ASN A 81 -2.58 -6.60 -3.39
CA ASN A 81 -2.71 -5.65 -4.50
C ASN A 81 -4.16 -5.35 -4.86
N ALA A 82 -5.04 -6.36 -4.84
CA ALA A 82 -6.46 -6.17 -5.09
C ALA A 82 -7.08 -5.23 -4.04
N CYS A 83 -6.81 -5.45 -2.76
CA CYS A 83 -7.29 -4.60 -1.68
C CYS A 83 -6.84 -3.13 -1.84
N ALA A 84 -5.57 -2.90 -2.18
CA ALA A 84 -5.07 -1.56 -2.48
C ALA A 84 -5.76 -0.93 -3.69
N LYS A 85 -5.90 -1.68 -4.79
CA LYS A 85 -6.55 -1.21 -6.01
C LYS A 85 -8.01 -0.84 -5.76
N ASP A 86 -8.75 -1.69 -5.05
CA ASP A 86 -10.17 -1.47 -4.75
C ASP A 86 -10.36 -0.21 -3.91
N ALA A 87 -9.48 0.03 -2.92
CA ALA A 87 -9.50 1.25 -2.12
C ALA A 87 -9.24 2.51 -2.97
N LEU A 88 -8.23 2.46 -3.86
CA LEU A 88 -7.90 3.58 -4.75
C LEU A 88 -9.06 3.89 -5.72
N VAL A 89 -9.71 2.86 -6.27
CA VAL A 89 -10.89 3.03 -7.13
C VAL A 89 -12.05 3.63 -6.35
N ALA A 90 -12.34 3.13 -5.15
CA ALA A 90 -13.44 3.61 -4.32
C ALA A 90 -13.28 5.09 -3.91
N LEU A 91 -12.03 5.54 -3.75
CA LEU A 91 -11.70 6.94 -3.46
C LEU A 91 -11.62 7.83 -4.72
N GLY A 92 -11.67 7.25 -5.92
CA GLY A 92 -11.55 7.98 -7.18
C GLY A 92 -10.12 8.38 -7.55
N GLU A 93 -9.12 7.81 -6.87
CA GLU A 93 -7.70 8.11 -7.10
C GLU A 93 -7.17 7.48 -8.40
N ILE A 94 -7.82 6.41 -8.88
CA ILE A 94 -7.50 5.74 -10.13
C ILE A 94 -8.79 5.34 -10.86
N HIS A 95 -8.75 5.35 -12.19
CA HIS A 95 -9.88 4.93 -13.04
C HIS A 95 -9.67 3.50 -13.57
N GLN A 96 -10.76 2.76 -13.77
CA GLN A 96 -10.72 1.40 -14.34
C GLN A 96 -10.52 1.42 -15.86
#